data_AF-A0A960Z4T8-F1
#
_entry.id   AF-A0A960Z4T8-F1
#
_cell.length_a   1.000
_cell.length_b   1.000
_cell.length_c   1.000
_cell.angle_alpha   90.00
_cell.angle_beta   90.00
_cell.angle_gamma   90.00
#
_symmetry.space_group_name_H-M   'P 1'
#
loop_
_entity.id
_entity.type
_entity.pdbx_description
1 polymer ?
#
loop_
_entity_poly.entity_id
_entity_poly.type
_entity_poly.pdbx_seq_one_letter_code
_entity_poly.pdbx_strand_id
1 'polypeptide(L)'
;MSKQSSTEKQSRCPVCRAANQPAARFCEQCGAVMNAGPGGQSAPAANPLRIVMPIVIVLALVGGMVMLQRQPQQGADAMNQALGGNPHSLPGADGNAGGDVNSMVEQYKARLDKDPLDTAALNELYTIYSSISEADKVTPYTQAAVTAWMKQPADSREAKLIADVAALSMQNGDLLGAAASFEAFSQAEPENFSVMATVGDLHLQLSRVEAPGSEIAGREAKKAETWYQRFLDNATPESHPELYWDVLVNQASAMMAQMPAEGADFSQVLAKLERATTENPDYWLGWHSYGMALKAAGRNDEAITALAAAKQHGSPREAWESEQQLAMLENREPDPGDFDPTDPHSGMDMSGGGFNTPHGMPNPHHQGDEVPENPHNIGTQG
;
A
#
# COMPACT_ATOMS: atom_id res chain seq x y z
N MET A 1 7.92 21.19 -68.33
CA MET A 1 7.37 19.89 -67.90
C MET A 1 7.61 19.76 -66.40
N SER A 2 6.53 19.63 -65.65
CA SER A 2 6.44 19.84 -64.21
C SER A 2 7.05 18.71 -63.38
N LYS A 3 7.70 19.07 -62.27
CA LYS A 3 8.13 18.15 -61.21
C LYS A 3 6.88 17.60 -60.49
N GLN A 4 6.73 16.28 -60.42
CA GLN A 4 5.73 15.62 -59.58
C GLN A 4 6.15 15.74 -58.11
N SER A 5 5.35 16.42 -57.28
CA SER A 5 5.48 16.34 -55.82
C SER A 5 4.78 15.08 -55.34
N SER A 6 5.52 14.17 -54.70
CA SER A 6 4.95 13.05 -53.98
C SER A 6 4.21 13.56 -52.74
N THR A 7 2.89 13.48 -52.72
CA THR A 7 2.06 13.70 -51.53
C THR A 7 2.22 12.52 -50.59
N GLU A 8 3.12 12.67 -49.62
CA GLU A 8 3.29 11.73 -48.51
C GLU A 8 2.00 11.73 -47.67
N LYS A 9 1.36 10.56 -47.52
CA LYS A 9 0.09 10.43 -46.79
C LYS A 9 0.33 10.67 -45.30
N GLN A 10 -0.02 11.87 -44.82
CA GLN A 10 -0.05 12.19 -43.40
C GLN A 10 -1.01 11.26 -42.64
N SER A 11 -0.55 10.69 -41.52
CA SER A 11 -1.38 9.94 -40.60
C SER A 11 -2.18 10.92 -39.74
N ARG A 12 -3.46 10.64 -39.47
CA ARG A 12 -4.30 11.47 -38.59
C ARG A 12 -4.47 10.80 -37.24
N CYS A 13 -4.41 11.59 -36.18
CA CYS A 13 -4.60 11.09 -34.82
C CYS A 13 -6.03 10.52 -34.63
N PRO A 14 -6.18 9.32 -34.05
CA PRO A 14 -7.49 8.72 -33.82
C PRO A 14 -8.32 9.47 -32.76
N VAL A 15 -7.65 10.20 -31.86
CA VAL A 15 -8.28 10.95 -30.77
C VAL A 15 -8.67 12.36 -31.23
N CYS A 16 -7.70 13.20 -31.62
CA CYS A 16 -7.95 14.61 -31.92
C CYS A 16 -8.00 14.95 -33.43
N ARG A 17 -7.75 13.98 -34.32
CA ARG A 17 -7.74 14.13 -35.79
C ARG A 17 -6.70 15.08 -36.39
N ALA A 18 -5.76 15.56 -35.57
CA ALA A 18 -4.60 16.33 -36.02
C ALA A 18 -3.76 15.52 -37.02
N ALA A 19 -3.22 16.20 -38.04
CA ALA A 19 -2.27 15.61 -38.96
C ALA A 19 -0.93 15.43 -38.25
N ASN A 20 -0.33 14.26 -38.37
CA ASN A 20 0.95 13.92 -37.79
C ASN A 20 1.87 13.34 -38.87
N GLN A 21 3.16 13.28 -38.57
CA GLN A 21 4.12 12.64 -39.45
C GLN A 21 3.78 11.14 -39.58
N PRO A 22 3.96 10.52 -40.77
CA PRO A 22 3.59 9.13 -41.02
C PRO A 22 4.27 8.08 -40.12
N ALA A 23 5.33 8.47 -39.39
CA ALA A 23 6.05 7.64 -38.42
C ALA A 23 6.00 8.18 -36.98
N ALA A 24 5.19 9.21 -36.70
CA ALA A 24 5.02 9.75 -35.35
C ALA A 24 4.40 8.67 -34.45
N ARG A 25 5.09 8.33 -33.35
CA ARG A 25 4.60 7.37 -32.34
C ARG A 25 3.53 7.98 -31.43
N PHE A 26 3.58 9.30 -31.24
CA PHE A 26 2.65 10.06 -30.43
C PHE A 26 2.11 11.24 -31.25
N CYS A 27 0.89 11.67 -30.94
CA CYS A 27 0.32 12.86 -31.56
C CYS A 27 0.94 14.12 -30.96
N GLU A 28 1.53 14.97 -31.81
CA GLU A 28 2.18 16.22 -31.39
C GLU A 28 1.21 17.22 -30.73
N GLN A 29 -0.11 17.06 -30.94
CA GLN A 29 -1.12 17.98 -30.42
C GLN A 29 -1.81 17.51 -29.13
N CYS A 30 -1.86 16.20 -28.87
CA CYS A 30 -2.59 15.67 -27.70
C CYS A 30 -1.91 14.50 -26.98
N GLY A 31 -0.71 14.10 -27.40
CA GLY A 31 0.05 13.00 -26.79
C GLY A 31 -0.46 11.59 -27.10
N ALA A 32 -1.63 11.42 -27.72
CA ALA A 32 -2.19 10.09 -27.98
C ALA A 32 -1.28 9.21 -28.87
N VAL A 33 -1.15 7.93 -28.51
CA VAL A 33 -0.36 6.94 -29.24
C VAL A 33 -0.96 6.66 -30.62
N MET A 34 -0.10 6.61 -31.64
CA MET A 34 -0.47 6.35 -33.03
C MET A 34 -0.16 4.88 -33.37
N ASN A 35 -1.18 4.01 -33.36
CA ASN A 35 -0.99 2.58 -33.61
C ASN A 35 -0.45 2.29 -35.03
N ALA A 36 0.68 1.59 -35.11
CA ALA A 36 1.28 1.15 -36.36
C ALA A 36 0.75 -0.24 -36.79
N GLY A 37 -0.28 -0.25 -37.66
CA GLY A 37 -0.58 -1.36 -38.58
C GLY A 37 -1.16 -2.67 -38.00
N PRO A 38 -1.83 -3.50 -38.84
CA PRO A 38 -2.91 -4.37 -38.37
C PRO A 38 -2.52 -5.86 -38.32
N GLY A 39 -2.86 -6.53 -37.21
CA GLY A 39 -2.81 -8.00 -37.15
C GLY A 39 -2.94 -8.56 -35.75
N GLY A 40 -4.17 -8.77 -35.28
CA GLY A 40 -4.43 -9.46 -34.01
C GLY A 40 -5.91 -9.43 -33.68
N GLN A 41 -6.61 -10.49 -34.05
CA GLN A 41 -8.06 -10.62 -33.97
C GLN A 41 -8.52 -10.81 -32.52
N SER A 42 -9.66 -10.21 -32.19
CA SER A 42 -10.43 -10.46 -30.99
C SER A 42 -10.95 -11.91 -30.97
N ALA A 43 -10.82 -12.58 -29.82
CA ALA A 43 -11.44 -13.86 -29.53
C ALA A 43 -12.22 -13.79 -28.21
N PRO A 44 -13.24 -14.65 -28.03
CA PRO A 44 -14.50 -14.28 -27.40
C PRO A 44 -14.59 -14.56 -25.91
N ALA A 45 -15.57 -13.91 -25.29
CA ALA A 45 -15.99 -14.02 -23.90
C ALA A 45 -16.27 -15.47 -23.47
N ALA A 46 -15.73 -15.85 -22.30
CA ALA A 46 -16.17 -17.00 -21.51
C ALA A 46 -16.47 -16.54 -20.08
N ASN A 47 -17.66 -16.94 -19.61
CA ASN A 47 -18.34 -16.46 -18.42
C ASN A 47 -17.71 -17.01 -17.11
N PRO A 48 -17.75 -16.25 -15.99
CA PRO A 48 -17.13 -16.60 -14.72
C PRO A 48 -18.12 -17.31 -13.80
N LEU A 49 -17.72 -18.42 -13.19
CA LEU A 49 -18.37 -18.95 -12.00
C LEU A 49 -17.47 -20.00 -11.35
N ARG A 50 -16.74 -19.60 -10.31
CA ARG A 50 -16.51 -20.43 -9.11
C ARG A 50 -15.80 -19.66 -7.99
N ILE A 51 -16.58 -19.49 -6.92
CA ILE A 51 -16.20 -19.45 -5.49
C ILE A 51 -15.42 -18.20 -5.06
N VAL A 52 -16.18 -17.17 -4.70
CA VAL A 52 -15.74 -15.97 -3.97
C VAL A 52 -16.00 -16.20 -2.47
N MET A 53 -14.94 -16.12 -1.65
CA MET A 53 -15.01 -15.79 -0.23
C MET A 53 -13.79 -14.90 0.12
N PRO A 54 -13.89 -14.00 1.11
CA PRO A 54 -13.44 -12.61 0.92
C PRO A 54 -11.99 -12.35 1.36
N ILE A 55 -11.16 -11.92 0.40
CA ILE A 55 -9.78 -11.40 0.57
C ILE A 55 -9.77 -9.85 0.59
N VAL A 56 -10.90 -9.22 0.90
CA VAL A 56 -11.06 -7.75 0.80
C VAL A 56 -10.47 -6.98 2.00
N ILE A 57 -10.01 -7.65 3.05
CA ILE A 57 -9.54 -6.97 4.28
C ILE A 57 -8.04 -6.66 4.27
N VAL A 58 -7.24 -7.29 3.40
CA VAL A 58 -5.77 -7.13 3.42
C VAL A 58 -5.30 -5.81 2.78
N LEU A 59 -6.00 -5.31 1.76
CA LEU A 59 -5.59 -4.09 1.03
C LEU A 59 -5.89 -2.78 1.79
N ALA A 60 -6.81 -2.78 2.76
CA ALA A 60 -7.16 -1.58 3.53
C ALA A 60 -6.18 -1.28 4.69
N LEU A 61 -5.35 -2.24 5.11
CA LEU A 61 -4.47 -2.08 6.29
C LEU A 61 -3.11 -1.45 5.97
N VAL A 62 -2.66 -1.48 4.72
CA VAL A 62 -1.34 -0.96 4.31
C VAL A 62 -1.31 0.58 4.28
N GLY A 63 -2.44 1.24 4.00
CA GLY A 63 -2.53 2.71 3.96
C GLY A 63 -2.77 3.40 5.32
N GLY A 64 -3.21 2.66 6.35
CA GLY A 64 -3.65 3.24 7.63
C GLY A 64 -2.59 3.28 8.75
N MET A 65 -1.52 2.47 8.65
CA MET A 65 -0.59 2.25 9.77
C MET A 65 0.40 3.40 10.04
N VAL A 66 0.51 4.40 9.16
CA VAL A 66 1.47 5.51 9.34
C VAL A 66 1.00 6.57 10.34
N MET A 67 -0.29 6.60 10.73
CA MET A 67 -0.88 7.72 11.49
C MET A 67 -0.96 7.56 13.03
N LEU A 68 -0.63 6.40 13.61
CA LEU A 68 -0.83 6.16 15.06
C LEU A 68 0.41 6.37 15.95
N GLN A 69 1.54 6.84 15.42
CA GLN A 69 2.78 7.00 16.20
C GLN A 69 2.88 8.29 17.05
N ARG A 70 1.78 8.97 17.37
CA ARG A 70 1.82 10.11 18.31
C ARG A 70 0.62 10.14 19.24
N GLN A 71 0.71 9.44 20.37
CA GLN A 71 0.40 9.97 21.72
C GLN A 71 0.58 8.90 22.82
N PRO A 72 1.76 8.81 23.47
CA PRO A 72 2.04 7.77 24.46
C PRO A 72 1.29 7.91 25.81
N GLN A 73 0.71 9.09 26.11
CA GLN A 73 0.03 9.28 27.40
C GLN A 73 -1.46 8.93 27.39
N GLN A 74 -2.13 8.98 26.24
CA GLN A 74 -3.56 8.65 26.17
C GLN A 74 -3.85 7.13 26.24
N GLY A 75 -2.87 6.29 25.87
CA GLY A 75 -3.01 4.82 25.94
C GLY A 75 -3.11 4.27 27.37
N ALA A 76 -2.35 4.84 28.31
CA ALA A 76 -2.40 4.41 29.72
C ALA A 76 -3.73 4.80 30.41
N ASP A 77 -4.26 5.98 30.09
CA ASP A 77 -5.55 6.43 30.62
C ASP A 77 -6.74 5.71 29.97
N ALA A 78 -6.64 5.38 28.67
CA ALA A 78 -7.59 4.54 27.97
C ALA A 78 -7.58 3.09 28.51
N MET A 79 -6.43 2.56 28.94
CA MET A 79 -6.32 1.23 29.55
C MET A 79 -7.01 1.17 30.92
N ASN A 80 -6.87 2.20 31.76
CA ASN A 80 -7.61 2.29 33.03
C ASN A 80 -9.13 2.42 32.84
N GLN A 81 -9.58 2.99 31.73
CA GLN A 81 -11.01 3.09 31.41
C GLN A 81 -11.57 1.83 30.74
N ALA A 82 -10.80 1.19 29.84
CA ALA A 82 -11.19 -0.05 29.16
C ALA A 82 -11.25 -1.25 30.11
N LEU A 83 -10.39 -1.29 31.12
CA LEU A 83 -10.41 -2.30 32.19
C LEU A 83 -11.49 -2.02 33.26
N GLY A 84 -12.28 -0.94 33.11
CA GLY A 84 -13.32 -0.48 34.03
C GLY A 84 -14.75 -0.92 33.70
N GLY A 85 -14.96 -1.93 32.86
CA GLY A 85 -16.30 -2.34 32.43
C GLY A 85 -16.42 -3.81 32.07
N ASN A 86 -16.77 -4.63 33.08
CA ASN A 86 -17.23 -6.02 33.02
C ASN A 86 -16.15 -7.12 33.20
N PRO A 87 -15.90 -7.56 34.46
CA PRO A 87 -14.90 -8.56 34.81
C PRO A 87 -15.52 -9.97 34.86
N HIS A 88 -15.50 -10.68 33.74
CA HIS A 88 -15.63 -12.15 33.69
C HIS A 88 -14.84 -12.60 32.46
N SER A 89 -13.69 -13.28 32.51
CA SER A 89 -13.19 -14.23 33.50
C SER A 89 -11.65 -14.26 33.47
N LEU A 90 -11.02 -13.63 34.44
CA LEU A 90 -9.65 -13.93 34.85
C LEU A 90 -9.66 -14.22 36.36
N PRO A 91 -9.06 -15.33 36.84
CA PRO A 91 -8.94 -15.56 38.28
C PRO A 91 -7.91 -14.59 38.86
N GLY A 92 -8.32 -13.73 39.80
CA GLY A 92 -7.39 -12.96 40.65
C GLY A 92 -7.46 -11.42 40.59
N ALA A 93 -8.62 -10.83 40.27
CA ALA A 93 -8.78 -9.38 40.18
C ALA A 93 -8.87 -8.68 41.55
N ASP A 94 -7.77 -8.66 42.30
CA ASP A 94 -7.59 -7.86 43.52
C ASP A 94 -6.42 -6.87 43.34
N GLY A 95 -6.72 -5.65 42.88
CA GLY A 95 -6.05 -4.42 43.33
C GLY A 95 -4.56 -4.18 43.06
N ASN A 96 -3.91 -4.82 42.06
CA ASN A 96 -2.49 -4.57 41.76
C ASN A 96 -2.18 -4.51 40.25
N ALA A 97 -2.73 -3.52 39.53
CA ALA A 97 -2.67 -3.43 38.06
C ALA A 97 -1.25 -3.42 37.46
N GLY A 98 -0.22 -2.93 38.19
CA GLY A 98 1.18 -2.99 37.73
C GLY A 98 1.89 -4.32 38.00
N GLY A 99 1.39 -5.12 38.96
CA GLY A 99 1.87 -6.48 39.23
C GLY A 99 1.21 -7.52 38.32
N ASP A 100 0.03 -7.23 37.78
CA ASP A 100 -0.77 -8.14 36.97
C ASP A 100 -0.22 -8.28 35.54
N VAL A 101 0.04 -7.17 34.84
CA VAL A 101 0.53 -7.20 33.44
C VAL A 101 1.88 -7.90 33.30
N ASN A 102 2.84 -7.61 34.18
CA ASN A 102 4.15 -8.29 34.16
C ASN A 102 4.01 -9.78 34.45
N SER A 103 3.14 -10.16 35.40
CA SER A 103 2.84 -11.57 35.68
C SER A 103 2.20 -12.26 34.47
N MET A 104 1.26 -11.60 33.79
CA MET A 104 0.63 -12.10 32.57
C MET A 104 1.63 -12.29 31.44
N VAL A 105 2.51 -11.31 31.20
CA VAL A 105 3.59 -11.41 30.21
C VAL A 105 4.46 -12.64 30.49
N GLU A 106 4.93 -12.80 31.72
CA GLU A 106 5.76 -13.96 32.09
C GLU A 106 5.01 -15.29 31.96
N GLN A 107 3.70 -15.32 32.22
CA GLN A 107 2.87 -16.50 31.99
C GLN A 107 2.77 -16.87 30.50
N TYR A 108 2.53 -15.90 29.62
CA TYR A 108 2.45 -16.16 28.18
C TYR A 108 3.81 -16.52 27.58
N LYS A 109 4.90 -15.87 28.03
CA LYS A 109 6.26 -16.29 27.68
C LYS A 109 6.53 -17.73 28.08
N ALA A 110 6.17 -18.13 29.30
CA ALA A 110 6.36 -19.50 29.76
C ALA A 110 5.51 -20.53 28.98
N ARG A 111 4.38 -20.12 28.39
CA ARG A 111 3.62 -20.96 27.45
C ARG A 111 4.38 -21.11 26.13
N LEU A 112 4.87 -20.00 25.56
CA LEU A 112 5.63 -20.01 24.30
C LEU A 112 6.99 -20.71 24.41
N ASP A 113 7.63 -20.69 25.58
CA ASP A 113 8.84 -21.47 25.84
C ASP A 113 8.59 -22.97 25.80
N LYS A 114 7.38 -23.42 26.16
CA LYS A 114 6.97 -24.83 26.11
C LYS A 114 6.43 -25.23 24.75
N ASP A 115 5.64 -24.35 24.14
CA ASP A 115 5.03 -24.51 22.83
C ASP A 115 5.12 -23.20 22.03
N PRO A 116 6.16 -23.05 21.19
CA PRO A 116 6.31 -21.87 20.35
C PRO A 116 5.17 -21.68 19.34
N LEU A 117 4.32 -22.69 19.13
CA LEU A 117 3.20 -22.65 18.19
C LEU A 117 1.87 -22.30 18.87
N ASP A 118 1.89 -21.93 20.16
CA ASP A 118 0.72 -21.44 20.89
C ASP A 118 0.32 -20.04 20.39
N THR A 119 -0.41 -19.98 19.27
CA THR A 119 -0.83 -18.73 18.62
C THR A 119 -1.75 -17.90 19.50
N ALA A 120 -2.46 -18.52 20.44
CA ALA A 120 -3.26 -17.80 21.43
C ALA A 120 -2.36 -17.03 22.41
N ALA A 121 -1.31 -17.66 22.96
CA ALA A 121 -0.34 -16.96 23.80
C ALA A 121 0.40 -15.86 23.03
N LEU A 122 0.73 -16.10 21.76
CA LEU A 122 1.38 -15.11 20.90
C LEU A 122 0.49 -13.88 20.67
N ASN A 123 -0.80 -14.07 20.38
CA ASN A 123 -1.76 -12.98 20.21
C ASN A 123 -1.93 -12.15 21.49
N GLU A 124 -1.98 -12.79 22.65
CA GLU A 124 -2.06 -12.09 23.94
C GLU A 124 -0.79 -11.27 24.21
N LEU A 125 0.39 -11.80 23.90
CA LEU A 125 1.63 -11.02 24.00
C LEU A 125 1.64 -9.82 23.05
N TYR A 126 1.20 -9.99 21.80
CA TYR A 126 1.02 -8.88 20.88
C TYR A 126 0.08 -7.82 21.44
N THR A 127 -1.08 -8.23 21.96
CA THR A 127 -2.05 -7.31 22.55
C THR A 127 -1.43 -6.49 23.70
N ILE A 128 -0.70 -7.15 24.61
CA ILE A 128 -0.05 -6.47 25.73
C ILE A 128 1.03 -5.52 25.23
N TYR A 129 1.97 -6.01 24.40
CA TYR A 129 3.10 -5.20 23.95
C TYR A 129 2.69 -4.06 23.02
N SER A 130 1.70 -4.25 22.16
CA SER A 130 1.13 -3.17 21.33
C SER A 130 0.48 -2.07 22.16
N SER A 131 -0.17 -2.41 23.30
CA SER A 131 -0.79 -1.40 24.17
C SER A 131 0.21 -0.48 24.87
N ILE A 132 1.47 -0.90 24.98
CA ILE A 132 2.58 -0.12 25.55
C ILE A 132 3.61 0.33 24.50
N SER A 133 3.28 0.22 23.20
CA SER A 133 4.14 0.60 22.08
C SER A 133 5.50 -0.12 22.04
N GLU A 134 5.54 -1.38 22.47
CA GLU A 134 6.73 -2.25 22.46
C GLU A 134 6.49 -3.56 21.69
N ALA A 135 5.70 -3.50 20.61
CA ALA A 135 5.33 -4.68 19.80
C ALA A 135 6.54 -5.44 19.24
N ASP A 136 7.70 -4.78 19.08
CA ASP A 136 8.98 -5.36 18.67
C ASP A 136 9.49 -6.45 19.62
N LYS A 137 9.08 -6.42 20.89
CA LYS A 137 9.43 -7.46 21.87
C LYS A 137 8.81 -8.82 21.56
N VAL A 138 7.82 -8.88 20.66
CA VAL A 138 7.18 -10.14 20.24
C VAL A 138 7.96 -10.85 19.13
N THR A 139 8.73 -10.13 18.31
CA THR A 139 9.43 -10.67 17.14
C THR A 139 10.25 -11.94 17.42
N PRO A 140 11.00 -12.08 18.54
CA PRO A 140 11.73 -13.31 18.86
C PRO A 140 10.81 -14.54 19.03
N TYR A 141 9.60 -14.35 19.56
CA TYR A 141 8.62 -15.42 19.75
C TYR A 141 8.00 -15.85 18.42
N THR A 142 7.73 -14.90 17.52
CA THR A 142 7.30 -15.21 16.15
C THR A 142 8.37 -16.01 15.41
N GLN A 143 9.63 -15.58 15.47
CA GLN A 143 10.74 -16.32 14.86
C GLN A 143 10.90 -17.73 15.44
N ALA A 144 10.68 -17.90 16.75
CA ALA A 144 10.67 -19.20 17.39
C ALA A 144 9.49 -20.05 16.89
N ALA A 145 8.30 -19.47 16.69
CA ALA A 145 7.14 -20.13 16.12
C ALA A 145 7.43 -20.64 14.69
N VAL A 146 7.93 -19.77 13.80
CA VAL A 146 8.31 -20.16 12.43
C VAL A 146 9.35 -21.28 12.45
N THR A 147 10.37 -21.16 13.32
CA THR A 147 11.42 -22.17 13.48
C THR A 147 10.86 -23.51 13.98
N ALA A 148 9.95 -23.49 14.95
CA ALA A 148 9.32 -24.69 15.47
C ALA A 148 8.44 -25.37 14.42
N TRP A 149 7.66 -24.60 13.66
CA TRP A 149 6.85 -25.11 12.54
C TRP A 149 7.73 -25.76 11.47
N MET A 150 8.83 -25.10 11.08
CA MET A 150 9.81 -25.63 10.12
C MET A 150 10.50 -26.91 10.58
N LYS A 151 10.63 -27.16 11.89
CA LYS A 151 11.21 -28.40 12.43
C LYS A 151 10.24 -29.59 12.38
N GLN A 152 8.95 -29.36 12.25
CA GLN A 152 7.97 -30.43 12.10
C GLN A 152 8.21 -31.20 10.79
N PRO A 153 7.93 -32.52 10.76
CA PRO A 153 7.82 -33.29 9.52
C PRO A 153 6.93 -32.59 8.50
N ALA A 154 7.33 -32.60 7.22
CA ALA A 154 6.64 -31.85 6.18
C ALA A 154 5.15 -32.23 6.04
N ASP A 155 4.82 -33.50 6.27
CA ASP A 155 3.47 -34.06 6.22
C ASP A 155 2.60 -33.68 7.44
N SER A 156 3.20 -33.23 8.54
CA SER A 156 2.49 -32.78 9.73
C SER A 156 2.37 -31.25 9.84
N ARG A 157 2.96 -30.49 8.91
CA ARG A 157 2.94 -29.02 8.95
C ARG A 157 1.58 -28.50 8.55
N GLU A 158 0.89 -27.88 9.50
CA GLU A 158 -0.38 -27.23 9.24
C GLU A 158 -0.16 -25.84 8.64
N ALA A 159 -0.61 -25.64 7.39
CA ALA A 159 -0.51 -24.36 6.70
C ALA A 159 -1.31 -23.25 7.40
N LYS A 160 -2.45 -23.61 8.02
CA LYS A 160 -3.27 -22.65 8.79
C LYS A 160 -2.49 -22.04 9.95
N LEU A 161 -1.70 -22.83 10.67
CA LEU A 161 -1.00 -22.36 11.86
C LEU A 161 0.03 -21.28 11.50
N ILE A 162 0.84 -21.51 10.47
CA ILE A 162 1.83 -20.53 10.04
C ILE A 162 1.18 -19.31 9.37
N ALA A 163 0.01 -19.46 8.73
CA ALA A 163 -0.79 -18.34 8.25
C ALA A 163 -1.35 -17.49 9.40
N ASP A 164 -1.81 -18.10 10.50
CA ASP A 164 -2.27 -17.39 11.69
C ASP A 164 -1.12 -16.56 12.30
N VAL A 165 0.09 -17.13 12.40
CA VAL A 165 1.30 -16.41 12.86
C VAL A 165 1.60 -15.22 11.93
N ALA A 166 1.56 -15.43 10.61
CA ALA A 166 1.79 -14.37 9.64
C ALA A 166 0.80 -13.20 9.79
N ALA A 167 -0.49 -13.52 9.95
CA ALA A 167 -1.55 -12.53 10.14
C ALA A 167 -1.37 -11.74 11.44
N LEU A 168 -1.03 -12.41 12.55
CA LEU A 168 -0.75 -11.76 13.83
C LEU A 168 0.42 -10.78 13.71
N SER A 169 1.50 -11.20 13.06
CA SER A 169 2.67 -10.33 12.85
C SER A 169 2.35 -9.11 11.98
N MET A 170 1.63 -9.29 10.87
CA MET A 170 1.20 -8.18 10.02
C MET A 170 0.35 -7.16 10.78
N GLN A 171 -0.66 -7.63 11.54
CA GLN A 171 -1.58 -6.76 12.27
C GLN A 171 -0.88 -5.91 13.34
N ASN A 172 0.26 -6.36 13.85
CA ASN A 172 1.02 -5.68 14.89
C ASN A 172 2.29 -4.98 14.37
N GLY A 173 2.48 -4.91 13.05
CA GLY A 173 3.63 -4.23 12.44
C GLY A 173 4.97 -4.98 12.57
N ASP A 174 4.95 -6.25 12.96
CA ASP A 174 6.15 -7.11 12.99
C ASP A 174 6.46 -7.61 11.57
N LEU A 175 7.03 -6.73 10.75
CA LEU A 175 7.34 -6.99 9.34
C LEU A 175 8.25 -8.20 9.17
N LEU A 176 9.23 -8.38 10.06
CA LEU A 176 10.19 -9.49 10.00
C LEU A 176 9.52 -10.82 10.33
N GLY A 177 8.69 -10.85 11.38
CA GLY A 177 7.89 -12.01 11.73
C GLY A 177 6.89 -12.39 10.64
N ALA A 178 6.24 -11.41 10.02
CA ALA A 178 5.33 -11.61 8.91
C ALA A 178 6.05 -12.19 7.68
N ALA A 179 7.19 -11.62 7.28
CA ALA A 179 7.97 -12.09 6.14
C ALA A 179 8.40 -13.55 6.34
N ALA A 180 8.99 -13.87 7.49
CA ALA A 180 9.43 -15.24 7.80
C ALA A 180 8.26 -16.24 7.80
N SER A 181 7.09 -15.84 8.29
CA SER A 181 5.91 -16.70 8.34
C SER A 181 5.31 -16.96 6.96
N PHE A 182 5.20 -15.93 6.11
CA PHE A 182 4.72 -16.13 4.74
C PHE A 182 5.73 -16.87 3.86
N GLU A 183 7.03 -16.66 4.05
CA GLU A 183 8.07 -17.47 3.40
C GLU A 183 7.92 -18.95 3.76
N ALA A 184 7.68 -19.26 5.04
CA ALA A 184 7.39 -20.62 5.49
C ALA A 184 6.08 -21.16 4.90
N PHE A 185 5.00 -20.36 4.90
CA PHE A 185 3.72 -20.72 4.29
C PHE A 185 3.85 -21.05 2.79
N SER A 186 4.68 -20.30 2.06
CA SER A 186 4.92 -20.52 0.63
C SER A 186 5.54 -21.89 0.29
N GLN A 187 6.13 -22.58 1.28
CA GLN A 187 6.64 -23.95 1.08
C GLN A 187 5.49 -24.96 1.01
N ALA A 188 4.39 -24.70 1.71
CA ALA A 188 3.17 -25.52 1.65
C ALA A 188 2.35 -25.19 0.40
N GLU A 189 2.34 -23.91 -0.02
CA GLU A 189 1.59 -23.43 -1.19
C GLU A 189 2.50 -22.70 -2.20
N PRO A 190 3.33 -23.45 -2.96
CA PRO A 190 4.37 -22.86 -3.81
C PRO A 190 3.87 -22.11 -5.04
N GLU A 191 2.58 -22.21 -5.38
CA GLU A 191 1.91 -21.51 -6.49
C GLU A 191 0.95 -20.41 -5.99
N ASN A 192 1.02 -20.03 -4.71
CA ASN A 192 0.20 -18.95 -4.18
C ASN A 192 0.81 -17.58 -4.54
N PHE A 193 0.35 -17.02 -5.67
CA PHE A 193 0.82 -15.74 -6.22
C PHE A 193 0.64 -14.56 -5.27
N SER A 194 -0.48 -14.52 -4.54
CA SER A 194 -0.71 -13.47 -3.53
C SER A 194 0.37 -13.50 -2.45
N VAL A 195 0.73 -14.70 -1.97
CA VAL A 195 1.80 -14.85 -0.98
C VAL A 195 3.15 -14.44 -1.54
N MET A 196 3.47 -14.78 -2.81
CA MET A 196 4.72 -14.33 -3.43
C MET A 196 4.82 -12.81 -3.48
N ALA A 197 3.75 -12.14 -3.92
CA ALA A 197 3.68 -10.68 -3.95
C ALA A 197 3.83 -10.09 -2.54
N THR A 198 3.06 -10.60 -1.56
CA THR A 198 3.10 -10.16 -0.17
C THR A 198 4.48 -10.32 0.47
N VAL A 199 5.17 -11.43 0.25
CA VAL A 199 6.53 -11.63 0.77
C VAL A 199 7.50 -10.63 0.12
N GLY A 200 7.36 -10.39 -1.19
CA GLY A 200 8.11 -9.34 -1.88
C GLY A 200 7.89 -7.96 -1.26
N ASP A 201 6.64 -7.60 -1.00
CA ASP A 201 6.26 -6.32 -0.40
C ASP A 201 6.82 -6.15 1.01
N LEU A 202 6.75 -7.21 1.83
CA LEU A 202 7.29 -7.20 3.20
C LEU A 202 8.81 -6.98 3.20
N HIS A 203 9.55 -7.64 2.31
CA HIS A 203 10.99 -7.40 2.17
C HIS A 203 11.31 -6.01 1.64
N LEU A 204 10.50 -5.47 0.74
CA LEU A 204 10.67 -4.10 0.25
C LEU A 204 10.41 -3.07 1.37
N GLN A 205 9.43 -3.32 2.24
CA GLN A 205 9.18 -2.48 3.42
C GLN A 205 10.32 -2.59 4.44
N LEU A 206 10.80 -3.81 4.73
CA LEU A 206 11.98 -4.04 5.57
C LEU A 206 13.21 -3.28 5.04
N SER A 207 13.40 -3.25 3.71
CA SER A 207 14.47 -2.45 3.12
C SER A 207 14.32 -0.95 3.34
N ARG A 208 13.09 -0.42 3.42
CA ARG A 208 12.82 1.03 3.50
C ARG A 208 12.91 1.59 4.91
N VAL A 209 12.68 0.75 5.93
CA VAL A 209 12.82 1.16 7.34
C VAL A 209 14.29 1.21 7.79
N GLU A 210 15.18 0.58 7.04
CA GLU A 210 16.62 0.58 7.26
C GLU A 210 17.31 1.83 6.67
N ALA A 211 18.52 2.11 7.13
CA ALA A 211 19.31 3.21 6.59
C ALA A 211 19.57 3.01 5.07
N PRO A 212 19.30 4.01 4.21
CA PRO A 212 19.54 3.90 2.77
C PRO A 212 20.98 3.50 2.44
N GLY A 213 21.16 2.52 1.58
CA GLY A 213 22.48 2.00 1.19
C GLY A 213 23.16 1.11 2.24
N SER A 214 22.51 0.82 3.38
CA SER A 214 23.03 -0.15 4.35
C SER A 214 23.01 -1.57 3.78
N GLU A 215 23.88 -2.44 4.32
CA GLU A 215 23.92 -3.85 3.93
C GLU A 215 22.58 -4.55 4.17
N ILE A 216 21.88 -4.20 5.25
CA ILE A 216 20.57 -4.77 5.60
C ILE A 216 19.53 -4.32 4.57
N ALA A 217 19.45 -3.01 4.27
CA ALA A 217 18.55 -2.50 3.25
C ALA A 217 18.76 -3.20 1.90
N GLY A 218 20.01 -3.28 1.43
CA GLY A 218 20.34 -3.95 0.16
C GLY A 218 19.98 -5.44 0.15
N ARG A 219 20.17 -6.14 1.27
CA ARG A 219 19.81 -7.56 1.41
C ARG A 219 18.31 -7.78 1.32
N GLU A 220 17.51 -6.97 2.00
CA GLU A 220 16.06 -7.09 1.99
C GLU A 220 15.48 -6.66 0.62
N ALA A 221 16.02 -5.60 0.00
CA ALA A 221 15.65 -5.22 -1.37
C ALA A 221 15.91 -6.36 -2.37
N LYS A 222 17.03 -7.07 -2.23
CA LYS A 222 17.36 -8.22 -3.08
C LYS A 222 16.42 -9.41 -2.89
N LYS A 223 15.99 -9.68 -1.65
CA LYS A 223 14.96 -10.69 -1.38
C LYS A 223 13.63 -10.29 -2.04
N ALA A 224 13.23 -9.03 -1.91
CA ALA A 224 12.03 -8.51 -2.54
C ALA A 224 12.06 -8.74 -4.07
N GLU A 225 13.14 -8.33 -4.73
CA GLU A 225 13.35 -8.55 -6.17
C GLU A 225 13.23 -10.03 -6.57
N THR A 226 13.80 -10.93 -5.76
CA THR A 226 13.77 -12.38 -6.00
C THR A 226 12.34 -12.92 -5.93
N TRP A 227 11.56 -12.48 -4.95
CA TRP A 227 10.16 -12.89 -4.79
C TRP A 227 9.27 -12.36 -5.91
N TYR A 228 9.45 -11.10 -6.31
CA TYR A 228 8.76 -10.56 -7.47
C TYR A 228 9.15 -11.27 -8.77
N GLN A 229 10.42 -11.65 -8.93
CA GLN A 229 10.85 -12.42 -10.09
C GLN A 229 10.16 -13.78 -10.14
N ARG A 230 10.08 -14.48 -9.00
CA ARG A 230 9.35 -15.76 -8.89
C ARG A 230 7.89 -15.62 -9.29
N PHE A 231 7.22 -14.53 -8.88
CA PHE A 231 5.86 -14.22 -9.32
C PHE A 231 5.82 -14.03 -10.85
N LEU A 232 6.68 -13.15 -11.40
CA LEU A 232 6.67 -12.78 -12.81
C LEU A 232 7.08 -13.92 -13.76
N ASP A 233 7.85 -14.90 -13.28
CA ASP A 233 8.20 -16.11 -14.03
C ASP A 233 6.97 -17.02 -14.28
N ASN A 234 5.93 -16.89 -13.45
CA ASN A 234 4.76 -17.77 -13.47
C ASN A 234 3.44 -17.02 -13.74
N ALA A 235 3.44 -15.68 -13.68
CA ALA A 235 2.27 -14.85 -13.90
C ALA A 235 2.35 -14.10 -15.24
N THR A 236 1.17 -13.83 -15.81
CA THR A 236 0.95 -12.94 -16.93
C THR A 236 -0.04 -11.84 -16.53
N PRO A 237 -0.06 -10.69 -17.22
CA PRO A 237 -1.06 -9.65 -16.99
C PRO A 237 -2.50 -10.18 -17.10
N GLU A 238 -2.77 -11.15 -17.98
CA GLU A 238 -4.09 -11.73 -18.16
C GLU A 238 -4.48 -12.67 -17.02
N SER A 239 -3.51 -13.35 -16.41
CA SER A 239 -3.77 -14.30 -15.32
C SER A 239 -3.97 -13.65 -13.95
N HIS A 240 -3.29 -12.53 -13.70
CA HIS A 240 -3.27 -11.84 -12.40
C HIS A 240 -3.28 -10.31 -12.57
N PRO A 241 -4.28 -9.74 -13.28
CA PRO A 241 -4.31 -8.31 -13.62
C PRO A 241 -4.28 -7.39 -12.39
N GLU A 242 -4.78 -7.86 -11.25
CA GLU A 242 -4.85 -7.13 -9.98
C GLU A 242 -3.52 -7.06 -9.21
N LEU A 243 -2.54 -7.92 -9.51
CA LEU A 243 -1.24 -7.93 -8.84
C LEU A 243 -0.07 -7.66 -9.79
N TYR A 244 -0.22 -7.96 -11.08
CA TYR A 244 0.91 -8.01 -12.00
C TYR A 244 1.66 -6.68 -12.10
N TRP A 245 0.91 -5.59 -12.22
CA TRP A 245 1.48 -4.26 -12.41
C TRP A 245 2.10 -3.71 -11.13
N ASP A 246 1.50 -4.00 -9.97
CA ASP A 246 2.06 -3.70 -8.65
C ASP A 246 3.39 -4.42 -8.48
N VAL A 247 3.43 -5.73 -8.73
CA VAL A 247 4.65 -6.54 -8.65
C VAL A 247 5.73 -6.04 -9.60
N LEU A 248 5.39 -5.68 -10.83
CA LEU A 248 6.37 -5.20 -11.80
C LEU A 248 6.99 -3.86 -11.37
N VAL A 249 6.18 -2.94 -10.85
CA VAL A 249 6.64 -1.64 -10.32
C VAL A 249 7.43 -1.80 -9.01
N ASN A 250 6.97 -2.67 -8.11
CA ASN A 250 7.65 -2.92 -6.84
C ASN A 250 8.98 -3.63 -7.06
N GLN A 251 9.08 -4.50 -8.08
CA GLN A 251 10.37 -5.05 -8.49
C GLN A 251 11.32 -3.97 -8.99
N ALA A 252 10.85 -3.04 -9.84
CA ALA A 252 11.67 -1.92 -10.29
C ALA A 252 12.15 -1.05 -9.12
N SER A 253 11.29 -0.83 -8.12
CA SER A 253 11.63 -0.13 -6.87
C SER A 253 12.70 -0.88 -6.06
N ALA A 254 12.58 -2.21 -5.93
CA ALA A 254 13.56 -3.05 -5.24
C ALA A 254 14.92 -3.04 -5.96
N MET A 255 14.93 -3.00 -7.29
CA MET A 255 16.14 -2.88 -8.09
C MET A 255 16.80 -1.51 -7.86
N MET A 256 16.04 -0.41 -7.87
CA MET A 256 16.57 0.93 -7.59
C MET A 256 17.19 1.03 -6.19
N ALA A 257 16.59 0.41 -5.17
CA ALA A 257 17.12 0.42 -3.81
C ALA A 257 18.51 -0.23 -3.68
N GLN A 258 18.88 -1.09 -4.63
CA GLN A 258 20.19 -1.76 -4.68
C GLN A 258 21.23 -1.01 -5.53
N MET A 259 20.83 0.05 -6.25
CA MET A 259 21.72 0.75 -7.17
C MET A 259 22.77 1.59 -6.43
N PRO A 260 24.01 1.65 -6.93
CA PRO A 260 25.01 2.56 -6.40
C PRO A 260 24.61 4.03 -6.67
N ALA A 261 25.05 4.96 -5.82
CA ALA A 261 24.77 6.37 -6.02
C ALA A 261 25.43 6.96 -7.29
N GLU A 262 26.58 6.43 -7.70
CA GLU A 262 27.34 6.88 -8.86
C GLU A 262 27.37 5.80 -9.95
N GLY A 263 27.09 6.20 -11.19
CA GLY A 263 27.20 5.31 -12.36
C GLY A 263 26.13 4.22 -12.46
N ALA A 264 25.00 4.35 -11.75
CA ALA A 264 23.88 3.42 -11.84
C ALA A 264 23.33 3.32 -13.27
N ASP A 265 23.13 2.09 -13.73
CA ASP A 265 22.45 1.80 -14.99
C ASP A 265 20.95 1.55 -14.74
N PHE A 266 20.14 2.53 -15.12
CA PHE A 266 18.68 2.47 -14.97
C PHE A 266 17.97 1.67 -16.06
N SER A 267 18.69 1.11 -17.06
CA SER A 267 18.07 0.51 -18.25
C SER A 267 17.03 -0.57 -17.93
N GLN A 268 17.33 -1.47 -16.99
CA GLN A 268 16.40 -2.55 -16.63
C GLN A 268 15.19 -2.03 -15.82
N VAL A 269 15.41 -1.06 -14.94
CA VAL A 269 14.34 -0.41 -14.16
C VAL A 269 13.38 0.32 -15.11
N LEU A 270 13.93 1.14 -16.01
CA LEU A 270 13.15 1.90 -16.98
C LEU A 270 12.39 0.99 -17.93
N ALA A 271 12.98 -0.12 -18.39
CA ALA A 271 12.29 -1.08 -19.25
C ALA A 271 11.06 -1.73 -18.56
N LYS A 272 11.16 -2.06 -17.27
CA LYS A 272 10.02 -2.60 -16.50
C LYS A 272 8.91 -1.56 -16.33
N LEU A 273 9.28 -0.32 -16.02
CA LEU A 273 8.34 0.77 -15.79
C LEU A 273 7.69 1.26 -17.09
N GLU A 274 8.45 1.34 -18.19
CA GLU A 274 7.94 1.62 -19.53
C GLU A 274 6.94 0.55 -19.98
N ARG A 275 7.22 -0.73 -19.66
CA ARG A 275 6.27 -1.81 -19.92
C ARG A 275 4.97 -1.62 -19.15
N ALA A 276 5.05 -1.28 -17.86
CA ALA A 276 3.87 -1.03 -17.03
C ALA A 276 2.98 0.08 -17.61
N THR A 277 3.58 1.19 -18.05
CA THR A 277 2.84 2.32 -18.62
C THR A 277 2.35 2.09 -20.05
N THR A 278 3.02 1.25 -20.82
CA THR A 278 2.62 0.92 -22.20
C THR A 278 1.48 -0.08 -22.24
N GLU A 279 1.57 -1.14 -21.43
CA GLU A 279 0.58 -2.22 -21.41
C GLU A 279 -0.61 -1.90 -20.49
N ASN A 280 -0.42 -1.03 -19.48
CA ASN A 280 -1.49 -0.54 -18.61
C ASN A 280 -1.43 1.00 -18.46
N PRO A 281 -1.90 1.75 -19.47
CA PRO A 281 -1.75 3.22 -19.50
C PRO A 281 -2.54 3.97 -18.43
N ASP A 282 -3.58 3.36 -17.84
CA ASP A 282 -4.36 3.97 -16.76
C ASP A 282 -3.77 3.69 -15.37
N TYR A 283 -2.65 2.98 -15.30
CA TYR A 283 -2.02 2.63 -14.04
C TYR A 283 -1.12 3.75 -13.53
N TRP A 284 -1.70 4.58 -12.66
CA TRP A 284 -1.05 5.71 -12.01
C TRP A 284 0.35 5.38 -11.46
N LEU A 285 0.44 4.33 -10.64
CA LEU A 285 1.68 3.98 -9.93
C LEU A 285 2.81 3.60 -10.90
N GLY A 286 2.47 3.05 -12.07
CA GLY A 286 3.41 2.79 -13.16
C GLY A 286 4.02 4.09 -13.70
N TRP A 287 3.18 5.08 -14.03
CA TRP A 287 3.64 6.39 -14.51
C TRP A 287 4.44 7.16 -13.47
N HIS A 288 3.96 7.17 -12.23
CA HIS A 288 4.62 7.86 -11.13
C HIS A 288 6.02 7.29 -10.89
N SER A 289 6.12 5.96 -10.80
CA SER A 289 7.38 5.27 -10.61
C SER A 289 8.32 5.45 -11.80
N TYR A 290 7.79 5.45 -13.03
CA TYR A 290 8.59 5.72 -14.23
C TYR A 290 9.19 7.13 -14.21
N GLY A 291 8.41 8.13 -13.86
CA GLY A 291 8.89 9.51 -13.70
C GLY A 291 9.96 9.64 -12.63
N MET A 292 9.78 8.98 -11.48
CA MET A 292 10.78 8.95 -10.41
C MET A 292 12.10 8.28 -10.84
N ALA A 293 12.02 7.18 -11.59
CA ALA A 293 13.20 6.50 -12.13
C ALA A 293 13.92 7.34 -13.21
N LEU A 294 13.16 8.03 -14.08
CA LEU A 294 13.73 8.95 -15.08
C LEU A 294 14.44 10.13 -14.43
N LYS A 295 13.85 10.70 -13.38
CA LYS A 295 14.47 11.75 -12.54
C LYS A 295 15.77 11.25 -11.91
N ALA A 296 15.76 10.05 -11.33
CA ALA A 296 16.97 9.44 -10.75
C ALA A 296 18.06 9.19 -11.80
N ALA A 297 17.66 8.88 -13.04
CA ALA A 297 18.55 8.74 -14.19
C ALA A 297 19.01 10.08 -14.81
N GLY A 298 18.57 11.22 -14.28
CA GLY A 298 18.89 12.56 -14.80
C GLY A 298 18.13 12.97 -16.07
N ARG A 299 17.10 12.22 -16.47
CA ARG A 299 16.28 12.46 -17.68
C ARG A 299 15.04 13.32 -17.32
N ASN A 300 15.28 14.55 -16.87
CA ASN A 300 14.25 15.40 -16.26
C ASN A 300 13.07 15.72 -17.20
N ASP A 301 13.31 15.99 -18.49
CA ASP A 301 12.24 16.33 -19.44
C ASP A 301 11.25 15.16 -19.63
N GLU A 302 11.79 13.94 -19.64
CA GLU A 302 10.97 12.72 -19.74
C GLU A 302 10.28 12.41 -18.41
N ALA A 303 10.94 12.70 -17.27
CA ALA A 303 10.34 12.58 -15.96
C ALA A 303 9.13 13.50 -15.80
N ILE A 304 9.22 14.75 -16.27
CA ILE A 304 8.10 15.71 -16.31
C ILE A 304 6.94 15.12 -17.12
N THR A 305 7.21 14.56 -18.29
CA THR A 305 6.19 13.95 -19.14
C THR A 305 5.50 12.77 -18.44
N ALA A 306 6.28 11.88 -17.81
CA ALA A 306 5.74 10.72 -17.11
C ALA A 306 4.95 11.11 -15.84
N LEU A 307 5.42 12.10 -15.06
CA LEU A 307 4.70 12.59 -13.88
C LEU A 307 3.42 13.34 -14.25
N ALA A 308 3.40 14.04 -15.38
CA ALA A 308 2.17 14.64 -15.91
C ALA A 308 1.13 13.57 -16.30
N ALA A 309 1.58 12.48 -16.93
CA ALA A 309 0.72 11.33 -17.20
C ALA A 309 0.23 10.68 -15.90
N ALA A 310 1.09 10.49 -14.90
CA ALA A 310 0.68 10.01 -13.58
C ALA A 310 -0.42 10.91 -13.00
N LYS A 311 -0.21 12.23 -12.95
CA LYS A 311 -1.22 13.18 -12.46
C LYS A 311 -2.58 13.03 -13.16
N GLN A 312 -2.60 12.72 -14.46
CA GLN A 312 -3.83 12.54 -15.22
C GLN A 312 -4.60 11.24 -14.89
N HIS A 313 -3.89 10.16 -14.58
CA HIS A 313 -4.49 8.84 -14.38
C HIS A 313 -4.72 8.47 -12.90
N GLY A 314 -4.22 9.27 -11.95
CA GLY A 314 -4.41 9.03 -10.52
C GLY A 314 -5.75 9.53 -9.97
N SER A 315 -6.15 8.95 -8.84
CA SER A 315 -7.12 9.56 -7.92
C SER A 315 -6.64 10.96 -7.47
N PRO A 316 -7.50 11.81 -6.88
CA PRO A 316 -7.07 13.16 -6.48
C PRO A 316 -5.84 13.18 -5.54
N ARG A 317 -5.73 12.20 -4.64
CA ARG A 317 -4.56 12.05 -3.75
C ARG A 317 -3.29 11.68 -4.52
N GLU A 318 -3.38 10.70 -5.40
CA GLU A 318 -2.28 10.23 -6.26
C GLU A 318 -1.82 11.31 -7.27
N ALA A 319 -2.79 12.08 -7.80
CA ALA A 319 -2.55 13.22 -8.65
C ALA A 319 -1.79 14.33 -7.90
N TRP A 320 -2.16 14.60 -6.65
CA TRP A 320 -1.43 15.53 -5.78
C TRP A 320 0.01 15.06 -5.51
N GLU A 321 0.22 13.77 -5.24
CA GLU A 321 1.57 13.23 -5.05
C GLU A 321 2.45 13.39 -6.30
N SER A 322 1.87 13.19 -7.49
CA SER A 322 2.58 13.37 -8.76
C SER A 322 2.85 14.83 -9.06
N GLU A 323 1.90 15.71 -8.74
CA GLU A 323 2.01 17.16 -8.87
C GLU A 323 3.16 17.72 -8.02
N GLN A 324 3.35 17.22 -6.80
CA GLN A 324 4.47 17.64 -5.96
C GLN A 324 5.82 17.36 -6.63
N GLN A 325 6.00 16.15 -7.18
CA GLN A 325 7.24 15.79 -7.88
C GLN A 325 7.43 16.58 -9.18
N LEU A 326 6.35 16.81 -9.92
CA LEU A 326 6.34 17.60 -11.15
C LEU A 326 6.76 19.04 -10.88
N ALA A 327 6.13 19.71 -9.90
CA ALA A 327 6.41 21.08 -9.51
C ALA A 327 7.86 21.27 -9.05
N MET A 328 8.43 20.28 -8.34
CA MET A 328 9.84 20.28 -7.96
C MET A 328 10.78 20.26 -9.17
N LEU A 329 10.48 19.46 -10.21
CA LEU A 329 11.29 19.40 -11.44
C LEU A 329 11.17 20.68 -12.28
N GLU A 330 9.98 21.29 -12.27
CA GLU A 330 9.68 22.53 -13.00
C GLU A 330 10.08 23.79 -12.23
N ASN A 331 10.56 23.65 -10.98
CA ASN A 331 10.91 24.75 -10.07
C ASN A 331 9.75 25.75 -9.89
N ARG A 332 8.57 25.23 -9.60
CA ARG A 332 7.35 26.00 -9.29
C ARG A 332 6.69 25.50 -8.01
N GLU A 333 5.75 26.28 -7.50
CA GLU A 333 4.88 25.81 -6.42
C GLU A 333 3.90 24.74 -6.97
N PRO A 334 3.61 23.69 -6.18
CA PRO A 334 2.64 22.68 -6.57
C PRO A 334 1.23 23.28 -6.55
N ASP A 335 0.44 22.96 -7.57
CA ASP A 335 -0.94 23.40 -7.71
C ASP A 335 -1.89 22.31 -7.19
N PRO A 336 -2.52 22.50 -6.02
CA PRO A 336 -3.41 21.51 -5.42
C PRO A 336 -4.70 21.29 -6.23
N GLY A 337 -5.07 22.21 -7.11
CA GLY A 337 -6.38 22.19 -7.76
C GLY A 337 -7.51 22.15 -6.72
N ASP A 338 -8.43 21.19 -6.87
CA ASP A 338 -9.57 20.98 -5.94
C ASP A 338 -9.23 20.07 -4.75
N PHE A 339 -8.02 19.50 -4.70
CA PHE A 339 -7.60 18.64 -3.59
C PHE A 339 -7.10 19.48 -2.41
N ASP A 340 -7.76 19.38 -1.25
CA ASP A 340 -7.23 19.94 0.00
C ASP A 340 -6.23 18.95 0.65
N PRO A 341 -4.92 19.26 0.70
CA PRO A 341 -3.94 18.38 1.31
C PRO A 341 -4.00 18.34 2.85
N THR A 342 -4.77 19.23 3.47
CA THR A 342 -4.94 19.30 4.93
C THR A 342 -6.15 18.49 5.42
N ASP A 343 -7.09 18.18 4.53
CA ASP A 343 -8.23 17.33 4.82
C ASP A 343 -7.89 15.86 4.48
N PRO A 344 -7.84 14.94 5.47
CA PRO A 344 -7.62 13.53 5.20
C PRO A 344 -8.71 12.91 4.31
N HIS A 345 -9.92 13.50 4.28
CA HIS A 345 -11.05 13.04 3.46
C HIS A 345 -11.09 13.65 2.06
N SER A 346 -10.24 14.63 1.77
CA SER A 346 -10.12 15.21 0.44
C SER A 346 -9.74 14.14 -0.58
N GLY A 347 -10.49 14.10 -1.69
CA GLY A 347 -10.26 13.14 -2.76
C GLY A 347 -10.78 11.72 -2.51
N MET A 348 -11.45 11.44 -1.39
CA MET A 348 -12.14 10.17 -1.18
C MET A 348 -13.52 10.20 -1.87
N ASP A 349 -13.79 9.24 -2.74
CA ASP A 349 -15.13 9.07 -3.31
C ASP A 349 -16.10 8.53 -2.25
N MET A 350 -16.78 9.45 -1.56
CA MET A 350 -17.81 9.12 -0.57
C MET A 350 -19.15 8.69 -1.22
N SER A 351 -19.24 8.64 -2.55
CA SER A 351 -20.48 8.32 -3.28
C SER A 351 -20.78 6.81 -3.45
N GLY A 352 -19.82 5.94 -3.11
CA GLY A 352 -19.95 4.47 -3.20
C GLY A 352 -20.51 3.75 -1.96
N GLY A 353 -20.82 4.47 -0.87
CA GLY A 353 -21.29 3.90 0.38
C GLY A 353 -22.82 3.99 0.53
N GLY A 354 -23.54 3.05 -0.09
CA GLY A 354 -24.96 2.83 0.17
C GLY A 354 -25.23 2.29 1.58
N PHE A 355 -24.90 3.05 2.61
CA PHE A 355 -25.61 2.97 3.88
C PHE A 355 -26.83 3.87 3.75
N ASN A 356 -27.98 3.24 3.50
CA ASN A 356 -29.29 3.83 3.79
C ASN A 356 -29.29 4.28 5.26
N THR A 357 -28.92 5.53 5.52
CA THR A 357 -29.33 6.20 6.74
C THR A 357 -30.82 6.48 6.58
N PRO A 358 -31.68 5.99 7.48
CA PRO A 358 -33.09 6.35 7.43
C PRO A 358 -33.19 7.88 7.56
N HIS A 359 -33.76 8.52 6.55
CA HIS A 359 -34.13 9.93 6.61
C HIS A 359 -34.87 10.23 7.91
N GLY A 360 -34.41 11.23 8.67
CA GLY A 360 -35.25 11.89 9.68
C GLY A 360 -34.67 12.08 11.08
N MET A 361 -33.39 12.40 11.25
CA MET A 361 -32.92 13.01 12.51
C MET A 361 -32.18 14.33 12.25
N PRO A 362 -32.57 15.45 12.88
CA PRO A 362 -31.85 16.70 12.77
C PRO A 362 -30.48 16.61 13.47
N ASN A 363 -29.48 17.19 12.82
CA ASN A 363 -28.11 17.37 13.32
C ASN A 363 -28.12 18.16 14.66
N PRO A 364 -27.53 17.66 15.77
CA PRO A 364 -27.55 18.37 17.06
C PRO A 364 -26.57 19.55 17.16
N HIS A 365 -25.75 19.82 16.14
CA HIS A 365 -24.65 20.80 16.23
C HIS A 365 -24.84 22.09 15.42
N HIS A 366 -26.09 22.47 15.14
CA HIS A 366 -26.43 23.80 14.65
C HIS A 366 -27.52 24.44 15.51
N GLN A 367 -27.13 24.98 16.65
CA GLN A 367 -27.84 26.12 17.24
C GLN A 367 -27.00 27.35 16.96
N GLY A 368 -27.47 28.13 16.00
CA GLY A 368 -26.92 29.41 15.63
C GLY A 368 -27.14 30.46 16.71
N ASP A 369 -26.21 31.42 16.69
CA ASP A 369 -26.30 32.70 17.37
C ASP A 369 -27.53 33.47 16.91
N GLU A 370 -28.54 33.58 17.77
CA GLU A 370 -29.51 34.67 17.73
C GLU A 370 -29.76 35.15 19.16
N VAL A 371 -29.13 36.27 19.51
CA VAL A 371 -29.42 37.04 20.73
C VAL A 371 -30.69 37.86 20.45
N PRO A 372 -31.79 37.68 21.20
CA PRO A 372 -32.92 38.59 21.11
C PRO A 372 -32.67 39.81 21.98
N GLU A 373 -32.72 40.99 21.36
CA GLU A 373 -32.85 42.27 22.05
C GLU A 373 -34.14 42.27 22.89
N ASN A 374 -34.01 42.56 24.18
CA ASN A 374 -35.15 42.69 25.10
C ASN A 374 -35.46 44.18 25.35
N PRO A 375 -36.60 44.72 24.89
CA PRO A 375 -37.06 46.04 25.28
C PRO A 375 -37.97 45.96 26.51
N HIS A 376 -37.80 46.95 27.40
CA HIS A 376 -38.62 47.26 28.58
C HIS A 376 -38.28 46.53 29.89
N ASN A 377 -37.54 47.23 30.76
CA ASN A 377 -38.12 47.51 32.07
C ASN A 377 -37.76 48.92 32.56
N ILE A 378 -38.82 49.65 32.89
CA ILE A 378 -38.85 51.02 33.40
C ILE A 378 -38.41 50.96 34.87
N GLY A 379 -37.54 51.87 35.28
CA GLY A 379 -37.07 51.95 36.66
C GLY A 379 -38.12 52.47 37.64
N THR A 380 -37.81 52.38 38.94
CA THR A 380 -37.92 53.50 39.90
C THR A 380 -37.39 53.08 41.27
N GLN A 381 -36.50 53.93 41.80
CA GLN A 381 -36.45 54.45 43.18
C GLN A 381 -35.99 53.56 44.33
N GLY A 382 -35.05 54.14 45.10
CA GLY A 382 -34.54 53.66 46.38
C GLY A 382 -33.18 54.26 46.66
#